data_AF-A0A543Q5J5-F1
#
_entry.id   AF-A0A543Q5J5-F1
#
_cell.length_a   1.000
_cell.length_b   1.000
_cell.length_c   1.000
_cell.angle_alpha   90.00
_cell.angle_beta   90.00
_cell.angle_gamma   90.00
#
_symmetry.space_group_name_H-M   'P 1'
#
loop_
_entity.id
_entity.type
_entity.pdbx_description
1 polymer ?
#
loop_
_entity_poly.entity_id
_entity_poly.type
_entity_poly.pdbx_seq_one_letter_code
_entity_poly.pdbx_strand_id
1 'polypeptide(L)'
;MRTKPQPRRIIYPGTFDPITHGHEDLVRRAAQLFDEVVVAIASETPKNPIFPLTERVALATETLTGIPGVRVRAFSGLLIHLLQEEKTHLILRGLRAISDFEHEFQLASINRRMDAQIETLFLMTSDQHTFLSSSLVREISRLGGDVSAFVHPAVASALKRHFLNGVDLSHSEK
;
A
#
# COMPACT_ATOMS: atom_id res chain seq x y z
N MET A 1 30.10 14.70 22.28
CA MET A 1 28.65 14.57 22.03
C MET A 1 28.41 13.31 21.22
N ARG A 2 27.68 12.33 21.74
CA ARG A 2 27.25 11.16 20.93
C ARG A 2 26.12 11.63 20.01
N THR A 3 26.34 11.59 18.71
CA THR A 3 25.28 11.80 17.72
C THR A 3 24.19 10.75 17.95
N LYS A 4 22.91 11.16 17.95
CA LYS A 4 21.81 10.18 17.96
C LYS A 4 21.98 9.26 16.75
N PRO A 5 21.84 7.93 16.91
CA PRO A 5 21.85 7.02 15.76
C PRO A 5 20.77 7.45 14.77
N GLN A 6 21.06 7.33 13.48
CA GLN A 6 20.08 7.62 12.43
C GLN A 6 18.88 6.68 12.60
N PRO A 7 17.63 7.17 12.48
CA PRO A 7 16.45 6.32 12.59
C PRO A 7 16.47 5.27 11.48
N ARG A 8 16.19 4.02 11.85
CA ARG A 8 16.01 2.92 10.89
C ARG A 8 14.70 3.14 10.15
N ARG A 9 14.81 3.65 8.92
CA ARG A 9 13.67 3.94 8.04
C ARG A 9 13.50 2.85 6.98
N ILE A 10 12.25 2.48 6.70
CA ILE A 10 11.89 1.59 5.60
C ILE A 10 10.79 2.22 4.74
N ILE A 11 10.83 2.00 3.42
CA ILE A 11 9.79 2.45 2.51
C ILE A 11 8.88 1.28 2.14
N TYR A 12 7.57 1.45 2.30
CA TYR A 12 6.56 0.53 1.78
C TYR A 12 5.88 1.14 0.55
N PRO A 13 6.39 0.87 -0.67
CA PRO A 13 5.82 1.43 -1.88
C PRO A 13 4.58 0.66 -2.35
N GLY A 14 3.64 1.35 -2.98
CA GLY A 14 2.47 0.70 -3.56
C GLY A 14 1.52 1.69 -4.24
N THR A 15 0.56 1.15 -4.97
CA THR A 15 -0.53 1.97 -5.54
C THR A 15 -1.58 2.30 -4.48
N PHE A 16 -1.87 1.39 -3.55
CA PHE A 16 -2.84 1.56 -2.47
C PHE A 16 -4.21 2.09 -2.95
N ASP A 17 -4.83 1.35 -3.87
CA ASP A 17 -6.08 1.76 -4.54
C ASP A 17 -7.23 0.77 -4.29
N PRO A 18 -7.90 0.81 -3.13
CA PRO A 18 -7.50 1.56 -1.93
C PRO A 18 -6.53 0.76 -1.05
N ILE A 19 -6.04 1.41 0.00
CA ILE A 19 -5.44 0.71 1.15
C ILE A 19 -6.45 -0.27 1.77
N THR A 20 -5.98 -1.38 2.32
CA THR A 20 -6.81 -2.44 2.92
C THR A 20 -6.23 -2.87 4.28
N HIS A 21 -6.97 -3.65 5.07
CA HIS A 21 -6.44 -4.17 6.33
C HIS A 21 -5.19 -5.05 6.15
N GLY A 22 -5.05 -5.72 5.01
CA GLY A 22 -3.81 -6.44 4.68
C GLY A 22 -2.60 -5.52 4.52
N HIS A 23 -2.78 -4.31 3.99
CA HIS A 23 -1.71 -3.31 3.94
C HIS A 23 -1.43 -2.72 5.32
N GLU A 24 -2.48 -2.43 6.10
CA GLU A 24 -2.38 -1.92 7.46
C GLU A 24 -1.63 -2.88 8.39
N ASP A 25 -1.92 -4.19 8.33
CA ASP A 25 -1.21 -5.23 9.09
C ASP A 25 0.30 -5.19 8.83
N LEU A 26 0.70 -5.13 7.55
CA LEU A 26 2.12 -5.03 7.18
C LEU A 26 2.77 -3.75 7.71
N VAL A 27 2.07 -2.62 7.66
CA VAL A 27 2.58 -1.35 8.20
C VAL A 27 2.74 -1.43 9.72
N ARG A 28 1.77 -1.99 10.44
CA ARG A 28 1.83 -2.16 11.91
C ARG A 28 3.00 -3.05 12.31
N ARG A 29 3.22 -4.15 11.59
CA ARG A 29 4.33 -5.07 11.84
C ARG A 29 5.68 -4.45 11.50
N ALA A 30 5.77 -3.70 10.41
CA ALA A 30 6.98 -2.95 10.09
C ALA A 30 7.30 -1.86 11.13
N ALA A 31 6.28 -1.19 11.68
CA ALA A 31 6.47 -0.18 12.72
C ALA A 31 6.98 -0.76 14.06
N GLN A 32 6.90 -2.07 14.26
CA GLN A 32 7.55 -2.76 15.40
C GLN A 32 9.03 -3.05 15.15
N LEU A 33 9.47 -3.03 13.88
CA LEU A 33 10.82 -3.40 13.45
C LEU A 33 11.66 -2.18 13.05
N PHE A 34 11.03 -1.04 12.76
CA PHE A 34 11.65 0.16 12.23
C PHE A 34 11.20 1.39 13.01
N ASP A 35 12.11 2.36 13.16
CA ASP A 35 11.79 3.63 13.82
C ASP A 35 10.84 4.46 12.94
N GLU A 36 10.96 4.33 11.62
CA GLU A 36 10.12 5.02 10.66
C GLU A 36 9.67 4.12 9.50
N VAL A 37 8.38 4.15 9.17
CA VAL A 37 7.81 3.50 7.99
C VAL A 37 7.19 4.56 7.09
N VAL A 38 7.71 4.68 5.87
CA VAL A 38 7.18 5.58 4.85
C VAL A 38 6.30 4.78 3.90
N VAL A 39 4.98 4.95 4.01
CA VAL A 39 4.02 4.38 3.06
C VAL A 39 4.00 5.27 1.82
N ALA A 40 4.66 4.80 0.76
CA ALA A 40 4.93 5.56 -0.44
C ALA A 40 3.92 5.24 -1.54
N ILE A 41 3.06 6.22 -1.83
CA ILE A 41 1.97 6.07 -2.81
C ILE A 41 2.43 6.55 -4.18
N ALA A 42 2.51 5.63 -5.13
CA ALA A 42 2.93 5.96 -6.50
C ALA A 42 1.85 6.81 -7.22
N SER A 43 2.26 7.91 -7.83
CA SER A 43 1.43 8.71 -8.75
C SER A 43 1.23 8.00 -10.08
N GLU A 44 2.30 7.48 -10.68
CA GLU A 44 2.25 6.71 -11.92
C GLU A 44 2.10 5.21 -11.63
N THR A 45 1.14 4.56 -12.29
CA THR A 45 0.95 3.10 -12.18
C THR A 45 0.26 2.57 -13.43
N PRO A 46 0.63 1.37 -13.93
CA PRO A 46 -0.08 0.73 -15.04
C PRO A 46 -1.47 0.19 -14.63
N LYS A 47 -1.81 0.25 -13.34
CA LYS A 47 -3.00 -0.40 -12.76
C LYS A 47 -4.29 0.42 -12.85
N ASN A 48 -4.29 1.57 -13.55
CA ASN A 48 -5.46 2.45 -13.74
C ASN A 48 -6.29 2.64 -12.44
N PRO A 49 -5.78 3.41 -11.47
CA PRO A 49 -6.38 3.49 -10.16
C PRO A 49 -7.76 4.16 -10.22
N ILE A 50 -8.71 3.68 -9.42
CA ILE A 50 -10.06 4.24 -9.36
C ILE A 50 -10.11 5.54 -8.56
N PHE A 51 -9.20 5.70 -7.60
CA PHE A 51 -9.08 6.91 -6.79
C PHE A 51 -7.93 7.79 -7.30
N PRO A 52 -8.12 9.12 -7.36
CA PRO A 52 -7.04 10.05 -7.63
C PRO A 52 -5.96 9.95 -6.54
N LEU A 53 -4.73 10.33 -6.88
CA LEU A 53 -3.58 10.24 -5.97
C LEU A 53 -3.85 10.91 -4.61
N THR A 54 -4.46 12.09 -4.62
CA THR A 54 -4.80 12.85 -3.41
C THR A 54 -5.74 12.07 -2.50
N GLU A 55 -6.74 11.40 -3.06
CA GLU A 55 -7.69 10.58 -2.31
C GLU A 55 -7.03 9.31 -1.77
N ARG A 56 -6.17 8.64 -2.55
CA ARG A 56 -5.38 7.50 -2.06
C ARG A 56 -4.48 7.87 -0.88
N VAL A 57 -3.83 9.04 -0.93
CA VAL A 57 -3.03 9.58 0.18
C VAL A 57 -3.90 9.87 1.39
N ALA A 58 -5.04 10.52 1.21
CA ALA A 58 -5.96 10.83 2.30
C ALA A 58 -6.48 9.56 2.99
N LEU A 59 -6.93 8.57 2.21
CA LEU A 59 -7.43 7.30 2.71
C LEU A 59 -6.35 6.49 3.46
N ALA A 60 -5.14 6.45 2.92
CA ALA A 60 -4.01 5.80 3.60
C ALA A 60 -3.62 6.53 4.89
N THR A 61 -3.60 7.87 4.87
CA THR A 61 -3.28 8.68 6.06
C THR A 61 -4.29 8.43 7.16
N GLU A 62 -5.58 8.46 6.82
CA GLU A 62 -6.68 8.18 7.75
C GLU A 62 -6.56 6.76 8.33
N THR A 63 -6.42 5.75 7.47
CA THR A 63 -6.32 4.34 7.87
C THR A 63 -5.14 4.05 8.81
N LEU A 64 -4.03 4.78 8.65
CA LEU A 64 -2.80 4.58 9.41
C LEU A 64 -2.67 5.52 10.61
N THR A 65 -3.73 6.29 10.90
CA THR A 65 -3.76 7.18 12.06
C THR A 65 -3.52 6.41 13.35
N GLY A 66 -2.67 6.96 14.22
CA GLY A 66 -2.37 6.38 15.52
C GLY A 66 -1.30 5.28 15.51
N ILE A 67 -0.67 4.97 14.37
CA ILE A 67 0.50 4.08 14.33
C ILE A 67 1.78 4.94 14.48
N PRO A 68 2.54 4.83 15.59
CA PRO A 68 3.76 5.61 15.79
C PRO A 68 4.82 5.31 14.72
N GLY A 69 5.55 6.35 14.30
CA GLY A 69 6.63 6.19 13.31
C GLY A 69 6.16 5.99 11.87
N VAL A 70 4.85 6.00 11.60
CA VAL A 70 4.31 5.84 10.25
C VAL A 70 3.94 7.18 9.65
N ARG A 71 4.32 7.40 8.37
CA ARG A 71 3.79 8.51 7.57
C ARG A 71 3.51 8.07 6.14
N VAL A 72 2.55 8.75 5.52
CA VAL A 72 2.18 8.56 4.12
C VAL A 72 2.79 9.66 3.28
N ARG A 73 3.33 9.30 2.11
CA ARG A 73 3.88 10.26 1.15
C ARG A 73 3.56 9.82 -0.28
N ALA A 74 3.12 10.76 -1.10
CA ALA A 74 3.07 10.53 -2.55
C ALA A 74 4.47 10.67 -3.15
N PHE A 75 4.76 9.87 -4.17
CA PHE A 75 5.97 10.01 -4.97
C PHE A 75 5.68 9.76 -6.45
N SER A 76 6.51 10.36 -7.29
CA SER A 76 6.52 10.16 -8.74
C SER A 76 7.89 9.69 -9.21
N GLY A 77 7.93 9.01 -10.35
CA GLY A 77 9.16 8.51 -10.95
C GLY A 77 9.72 7.26 -10.27
N LEU A 78 11.05 7.10 -10.30
CA LEU A 78 11.71 5.88 -9.86
C LEU A 78 11.80 5.80 -8.33
N LEU A 79 11.41 4.63 -7.78
CA LEU A 79 11.49 4.32 -6.34
C LEU A 79 12.90 4.55 -5.76
N ILE A 80 13.94 4.35 -6.56
CA ILE A 80 15.34 4.54 -6.14
C ILE A 80 15.63 6.01 -5.78
N HIS A 81 15.04 6.96 -6.50
CA HIS A 81 15.20 8.38 -6.15
C HIS A 81 14.49 8.70 -4.83
N LEU A 82 13.32 8.11 -4.59
CA LEU A 82 12.64 8.24 -3.30
C LEU A 82 13.48 7.65 -2.16
N LEU A 83 14.12 6.49 -2.35
CA LEU A 83 15.04 5.89 -1.38
C LEU A 83 16.18 6.86 -1.00
N GLN A 84 16.76 7.53 -2.00
CA GLN A 84 17.81 8.54 -1.79
C GLN A 84 17.30 9.77 -1.03
N GLU A 85 16.15 10.33 -1.41
CA GLU A 85 15.52 11.46 -0.71
C GLU A 85 15.23 11.12 0.75
N GLU A 86 14.74 9.90 0.98
CA GLU A 86 14.41 9.36 2.29
C GLU A 86 15.63 8.78 3.01
N LYS A 87 16.84 8.88 2.44
CA LYS A 87 18.10 8.44 3.06
C LYS A 87 18.03 7.02 3.63
N THR A 88 17.39 6.11 2.90
CA THR A 88 17.30 4.70 3.24
C THR A 88 17.48 3.83 2.00
N HIS A 89 17.94 2.61 2.20
CA HIS A 89 18.04 1.61 1.14
C HIS A 89 17.05 0.46 1.35
N LEU A 90 16.16 0.58 2.33
CA LEU A 90 15.26 -0.50 2.74
C LEU A 90 13.89 -0.33 2.10
N ILE A 91 13.46 -1.38 1.40
CA ILE A 91 12.11 -1.51 0.84
C ILE A 91 11.37 -2.61 1.60
N LEU A 92 10.14 -2.36 2.00
CA LEU A 92 9.20 -3.36 2.48
C LEU A 92 8.31 -3.83 1.33
N ARG A 93 8.08 -5.13 1.22
CA ARG A 93 7.06 -5.71 0.33
C ARG A 93 6.28 -6.80 1.08
N GLY A 94 5.00 -6.91 0.76
CA GLY A 94 4.13 -7.97 1.26
C GLY A 94 4.12 -9.16 0.31
N LEU A 95 4.16 -10.37 0.86
CA LEU A 95 3.89 -11.61 0.11
C LEU A 95 2.59 -12.23 0.63
N ARG A 96 1.68 -12.57 -0.28
CA ARG A 96 0.42 -13.25 0.07
C ARG A 96 0.42 -14.69 -0.41
N ALA A 97 0.75 -14.90 -1.67
CA ALA A 97 0.83 -16.21 -2.27
C ALA A 97 2.15 -16.36 -3.02
N ILE A 98 2.48 -17.60 -3.38
CA ILE A 98 3.64 -17.93 -4.20
C ILE A 98 3.62 -17.14 -5.52
N SER A 99 2.44 -16.86 -6.08
CA SER A 99 2.31 -16.07 -7.31
C SER A 99 2.79 -14.63 -7.18
N ASP A 100 2.72 -14.01 -5.99
CA ASP A 100 3.29 -12.67 -5.78
C ASP A 100 4.82 -12.74 -5.77
N PHE A 101 5.40 -13.84 -5.28
CA PHE A 101 6.84 -13.97 -5.07
C PHE A 101 7.65 -13.82 -6.36
N GLU A 102 7.23 -14.41 -7.48
CA GLU A 102 7.99 -14.32 -8.73
C GLU A 102 8.15 -12.87 -9.21
N HIS A 103 7.04 -12.12 -9.22
CA HIS A 103 7.06 -10.71 -9.61
C HIS A 103 7.90 -9.87 -8.66
N GLU A 104 7.72 -10.07 -7.36
CA GLU A 104 8.44 -9.36 -6.32
C GLU A 104 9.95 -9.65 -6.31
N PHE A 105 10.32 -10.92 -6.53
CA PHE A 105 11.70 -11.36 -6.61
C PHE A 105 12.43 -10.72 -7.79
N GLN A 106 11.76 -10.63 -8.95
CA GLN A 106 12.29 -9.93 -10.11
C GLN A 106 12.53 -8.45 -9.82
N LEU A 107 11.56 -7.76 -9.21
CA LEU A 107 11.69 -6.34 -8.87
C LEU A 107 12.81 -6.09 -7.85
N ALA A 108 12.91 -6.92 -6.81
CA ALA A 108 14.00 -6.83 -5.84
C ALA A 108 15.38 -7.00 -6.49
N SER A 109 15.50 -7.96 -7.40
CA SER A 109 16.75 -8.21 -8.15
C SER A 109 17.13 -7.04 -9.05
N ILE A 110 16.16 -6.43 -9.73
CA ILE A 110 16.40 -5.24 -10.58
C ILE A 110 16.81 -4.05 -9.71
N ASN A 111 16.11 -3.79 -8.61
CA ASN A 111 16.44 -2.69 -7.70
C ASN A 111 17.88 -2.82 -7.15
N ARG A 112 18.28 -4.01 -6.71
CA ARG A 112 19.65 -4.27 -6.23
C ARG A 112 20.70 -4.12 -7.34
N ARG A 113 20.36 -4.43 -8.60
CA ARG A 113 21.25 -4.20 -9.74
C ARG A 113 21.45 -2.72 -10.05
N MET A 114 20.42 -1.91 -9.82
CA MET A 114 20.48 -0.47 -10.01
C MET A 114 21.25 0.24 -8.89
N ASP A 115 21.12 -0.25 -7.66
CA ASP A 115 21.91 0.19 -6.51
C ASP A 115 22.15 -0.99 -5.56
N ALA A 116 23.42 -1.37 -5.42
CA ALA A 116 23.83 -2.54 -4.64
C ALA A 116 23.57 -2.41 -3.13
N GLN A 117 23.27 -1.20 -2.63
CA GLN A 117 22.92 -0.98 -1.23
C GLN A 117 21.45 -1.28 -0.93
N ILE A 118 20.61 -1.39 -1.97
CA ILE A 118 19.17 -1.62 -1.82
C ILE A 118 18.90 -3.03 -1.30
N GLU A 119 18.12 -3.08 -0.23
CA GLU A 119 17.61 -4.29 0.39
C GLU A 119 16.08 -4.30 0.39
N THR A 120 15.50 -5.39 -0.11
CA THR A 120 14.04 -5.61 -0.09
C THR A 120 13.71 -6.66 0.95
N LEU A 121 12.94 -6.25 1.95
CA LEU A 121 12.42 -7.11 3.01
C LEU A 121 11.01 -7.55 2.68
N PHE A 122 10.79 -8.86 2.71
CA PHE A 122 9.49 -9.46 2.51
C PHE A 122 8.85 -9.84 3.83
N LEU A 123 7.63 -9.39 4.06
CA LEU A 123 6.79 -9.89 5.14
C LEU A 123 5.64 -10.70 4.56
N MET A 124 5.50 -11.94 5.03
CA MET A 124 4.32 -12.76 4.76
C MET A 124 3.12 -12.09 5.41
N THR A 125 2.05 -11.87 4.65
CA THR A 125 0.77 -11.40 5.19
C THR A 125 0.18 -12.41 6.15
N SER A 126 -0.51 -11.94 7.18
CA SER A 126 -1.21 -12.81 8.14
C SER A 126 -2.30 -13.64 7.45
N ASP A 127 -2.55 -14.84 7.97
CA ASP A 127 -3.53 -15.80 7.41
C ASP A 127 -4.93 -15.18 7.18
N GLN A 128 -5.31 -14.23 8.04
CA GLN A 128 -6.58 -13.52 7.97
C GLN A 128 -6.69 -12.57 6.77
N HIS A 129 -5.57 -12.26 6.11
CA HIS A 129 -5.49 -11.28 5.02
C HIS A 129 -4.82 -11.84 3.76
N THR A 130 -4.43 -13.12 3.74
CA THR A 130 -3.74 -13.76 2.61
C THR A 130 -4.48 -13.58 1.28
N PHE A 131 -5.80 -13.69 1.26
CA PHE A 131 -6.59 -13.55 0.03
C PHE A 131 -7.05 -12.11 -0.25
N LEU A 132 -6.68 -11.17 0.61
CA LEU A 132 -7.15 -9.79 0.50
C LEU A 132 -6.29 -9.01 -0.52
N SER A 133 -6.96 -8.50 -1.55
CA SER A 133 -6.36 -7.61 -2.54
C SER A 133 -7.23 -6.39 -2.77
N SER A 134 -6.63 -5.24 -3.08
CA SER A 134 -7.39 -4.05 -3.44
C SER A 134 -8.27 -4.30 -4.67
N SER A 135 -7.81 -5.10 -5.64
CA SER A 135 -8.62 -5.48 -6.81
C SER A 135 -9.90 -6.21 -6.41
N LEU A 136 -9.80 -7.20 -5.52
CA LEU A 136 -10.96 -7.96 -5.04
C LEU A 136 -11.92 -7.07 -4.24
N VAL A 137 -11.39 -6.20 -3.37
CA VAL A 137 -12.20 -5.23 -2.62
C VAL A 137 -12.97 -4.30 -3.57
N ARG A 138 -12.30 -3.78 -4.61
CA ARG A 138 -12.97 -2.95 -5.63
C ARG A 138 -14.05 -3.72 -6.37
N GLU A 139 -13.81 -4.98 -6.71
CA GLU A 139 -14.79 -5.82 -7.40
C GLU A 139 -16.03 -6.09 -6.55
N ILE A 140 -15.86 -6.48 -5.28
CA ILE A 140 -16.96 -6.69 -4.33
C ILE A 140 -17.77 -5.39 -4.20
N SER A 141 -17.11 -4.25 -3.97
CA SER A 141 -17.81 -2.98 -3.81
C SER A 141 -18.53 -2.53 -5.08
N ARG A 142 -17.95 -2.76 -6.27
CA ARG A 142 -18.57 -2.45 -7.56
C ARG A 142 -19.86 -3.25 -7.79
N LEU A 143 -19.90 -4.49 -7.30
CA LEU A 143 -21.06 -5.38 -7.36
C LEU A 143 -22.07 -5.12 -6.22
N GLY A 144 -21.86 -4.10 -5.39
CA GLY A 144 -22.76 -3.75 -4.29
C GLY A 144 -22.58 -4.61 -3.03
N GLY A 145 -21.52 -5.41 -2.95
CA GLY A 145 -21.18 -6.18 -1.75
C GLY A 145 -20.60 -5.31 -0.63
N ASP A 146 -20.75 -5.77 0.62
CA ASP A 146 -20.14 -5.12 1.78
C ASP A 146 -18.64 -5.45 1.88
N VAL A 147 -17.83 -4.41 2.08
CA VAL A 147 -16.37 -4.50 2.23
C VAL A 147 -15.89 -4.04 3.61
N SER A 148 -16.79 -3.74 4.54
CA SER A 148 -16.50 -3.23 5.89
C SER A 148 -15.53 -4.11 6.68
N ALA A 149 -15.52 -5.42 6.44
CA ALA A 149 -14.61 -6.38 7.07
C ALA A 149 -13.17 -6.35 6.52
N PHE A 150 -12.93 -5.64 5.41
CA PHE A 150 -11.67 -5.71 4.66
C PHE A 150 -10.89 -4.40 4.63
N VAL A 151 -11.53 -3.29 4.99
CA VAL A 151 -10.97 -1.95 4.89
C VAL A 151 -11.44 -1.04 6.02
N HIS A 152 -10.68 0.01 6.28
CA HIS A 152 -11.06 1.06 7.22
C HIS A 152 -12.42 1.69 6.85
N PRO A 153 -13.27 2.12 7.82
CA PRO A 153 -14.58 2.72 7.53
C PRO A 153 -14.56 3.90 6.56
N ALA A 154 -13.51 4.72 6.60
CA ALA A 154 -13.32 5.81 5.65
C ALA A 154 -13.16 5.32 4.20
N VAL A 155 -12.46 4.20 4.00
CA VAL A 155 -12.27 3.54 2.70
C VAL A 155 -13.57 2.91 2.21
N ALA A 156 -14.29 2.18 3.08
CA ALA A 156 -15.59 1.60 2.73
C ALA A 156 -16.58 2.70 2.27
N SER A 157 -16.60 3.83 2.98
CA SER A 157 -17.42 4.98 2.62
C SER A 157 -17.01 5.60 1.28
N ALA A 158 -15.71 5.72 1.00
CA ALA A 158 -15.21 6.25 -0.27
C ALA A 158 -15.55 5.33 -1.45
N LEU A 159 -15.36 4.02 -1.29
CA LEU A 159 -15.74 3.01 -2.30
C LEU A 159 -17.24 3.05 -2.61
N LYS A 160 -18.07 3.11 -1.56
CA LYS A 160 -19.52 3.23 -1.71
C LYS A 160 -19.89 4.50 -2.48
N ARG A 161 -19.33 5.66 -2.14
CA ARG A 161 -19.57 6.91 -2.89
C ARG A 161 -19.12 6.81 -4.35
N HIS A 162 -17.93 6.25 -4.59
CA HIS A 162 -17.38 6.12 -5.93
C HIS A 162 -18.27 5.29 -6.86
N PHE A 163 -18.72 4.12 -6.40
CA PHE A 163 -19.54 3.24 -7.24
C PHE A 163 -21.03 3.62 -7.26
N LEU A 164 -21.61 4.16 -6.18
CA LEU A 164 -23.01 4.64 -6.21
C LEU A 164 -23.23 5.77 -7.22
N ASN A 165 -22.23 6.62 -7.44
CA ASN A 165 -22.30 7.69 -8.44
C ASN A 165 -22.14 7.20 -9.89
N GLY A 166 -21.87 5.90 -10.10
CA GLY A 166 -21.67 5.28 -11.41
C GLY A 166 -22.62 4.12 -11.75
N VAL A 167 -23.58 3.78 -10.87
CA VAL A 167 -24.61 2.78 -11.19
C VAL A 167 -25.77 3.48 -11.91
N ASP A 168 -25.79 3.38 -13.23
CA ASP A 168 -27.07 3.46 -13.96
C ASP A 168 -27.87 2.19 -13.63
N LEU A 169 -28.90 2.33 -12.79
CA LEU A 169 -29.78 1.24 -12.33
C LEU A 169 -30.73 0.74 -13.44
N SER A 170 -30.40 0.94 -14.71
CA SER A 170 -31.29 0.67 -15.85
C SER A 170 -31.42 -0.81 -16.24
N HIS A 171 -30.76 -1.75 -15.55
CA HIS A 171 -30.75 -3.17 -15.94
C HIS A 171 -31.14 -4.15 -14.81
N SER A 172 -32.24 -3.87 -14.11
CA SER A 172 -32.97 -4.93 -13.39
C SER A 172 -34.45 -4.94 -13.77
N GLU A 173 -34.74 -5.35 -15.01
CA GLU A 173 -36.06 -5.88 -15.38
C GLU A 173 -35.90 -6.72 -16.65
N LYS A 174 -35.68 -8.03 -16.49
CA LYS A 174 -36.23 -9.11 -17.33
C LYS A 174 -36.31 -10.40 -16.51
#